data_AF-A0A3C2A8G0-F1
#
_entry.id   AF-A0A3C2A8G0-F1
#
_cell.length_a   1.000
_cell.length_b   1.000
_cell.length_c   1.000
_cell.angle_alpha   90.00
_cell.angle_beta   90.00
_cell.angle_gamma   90.00
#
_symmetry.space_group_name_H-M   'P 1'
#
loop_
_entity.id
_entity.type
_entity.pdbx_description
1 polymer ?
#
loop_
_entity_poly.entity_id
_entity_poly.type
_entity_poly.pdbx_seq_one_letter_code
_entity_poly.pdbx_strand_id
1 'polypeptide(L)'
;MKKAILFLAFLVPALTYAQVKGNGTVVTQQFDLAELTRLQMELYAQVTVDASAESGITITGDENLIPLLNYDIRDGRMVLQQREWIQPTQPIQVTIGAPALTSVEVGVHETVKVINLNRDDFNARALLGKVELSGQVTTLNASAERGGVDARNLQVQTVDVNMWDAGLIQIGEAQKITGLVQQAGQVVYANDDTRVSVRKQQGASVLSEAEVAQQPLEDHRFIQFQLRNNSGKRIHCYVSGPKPQGGRFSYGFPMNPGQTRDKDWSIGSKVYLVSAIGTRKLLYEIKAEDEGQVVKLYQN
;
A
#
# COMPACT_ATOMS: atom_id res chain seq x y z
N MET A 1 32.01 9.06 -58.35
CA MET A 1 31.71 10.14 -57.39
C MET A 1 31.02 9.51 -56.18
N LYS A 2 31.69 9.47 -55.02
CA LYS A 2 31.22 8.80 -53.80
C LYS A 2 30.13 9.66 -53.14
N LYS A 3 28.91 9.15 -52.99
CA LYS A 3 27.83 9.82 -52.25
C LYS A 3 28.09 9.62 -50.75
N ALA A 4 28.44 10.68 -50.05
CA ALA A 4 28.52 10.68 -48.60
C ALA A 4 27.09 10.69 -48.03
N ILE A 5 26.72 9.62 -47.32
CA ILE A 5 25.48 9.55 -46.54
C ILE A 5 25.76 10.21 -45.20
N LEU A 6 25.17 11.38 -44.98
CA LEU A 6 25.25 12.11 -43.72
C LEU A 6 24.25 11.46 -42.73
N PHE A 7 24.75 10.67 -41.79
CA PHE A 7 23.96 10.20 -40.66
C PHE A 7 23.73 11.36 -39.69
N LEU A 8 22.54 11.96 -39.75
CA LEU A 8 22.10 12.94 -38.76
C LEU A 8 21.70 12.17 -37.49
N ALA A 9 22.61 12.12 -36.52
CA ALA A 9 22.32 11.56 -35.20
C ALA A 9 21.34 12.50 -34.47
N PHE A 10 20.07 12.08 -34.36
CA PHE A 10 19.05 12.75 -33.56
C PHE A 10 19.40 12.54 -32.07
N LEU A 11 20.12 13.49 -31.49
CA LEU A 11 20.33 13.59 -30.05
C LEU A 11 18.99 14.01 -29.42
N VAL A 12 18.19 13.02 -29.01
CA VAL A 12 17.04 13.29 -28.15
C VAL A 12 17.60 13.74 -26.79
N PRO A 13 17.37 14.98 -26.35
CA PRO A 13 17.74 15.36 -25.00
C PRO A 13 16.89 14.51 -24.05
N ALA A 14 17.54 13.61 -23.32
CA ALA A 14 16.94 13.00 -22.15
C ALA A 14 16.69 14.15 -21.17
N LEU A 15 15.43 14.59 -21.07
CA LEU A 15 14.98 15.43 -19.97
C LEU A 15 15.13 14.59 -18.70
N THR A 16 16.30 14.67 -18.08
CA THR A 16 16.48 14.20 -16.72
C THR A 16 15.64 15.12 -15.85
N TYR A 17 14.52 14.63 -15.33
CA TYR A 17 13.85 15.30 -14.22
C TYR A 17 14.87 15.39 -13.09
N ALA A 18 15.42 16.58 -12.89
CA ALA A 18 16.45 16.80 -11.90
C ALA A 18 15.85 16.54 -10.52
N GLN A 19 16.38 15.53 -9.83
CA GLN A 19 16.02 15.28 -8.45
C GLN A 19 16.71 16.33 -7.57
N VAL A 20 15.93 17.10 -6.80
CA VAL A 20 16.48 18.10 -5.89
C VAL A 20 16.97 17.40 -4.62
N LYS A 21 18.26 17.52 -4.34
CA LYS A 21 18.89 16.89 -3.16
C LYS A 21 18.78 17.80 -1.95
N GLY A 22 18.57 17.20 -0.78
CA GLY A 22 18.65 17.89 0.50
C GLY A 22 20.03 18.48 0.73
N ASN A 23 20.08 19.65 1.37
CA ASN A 23 21.31 20.37 1.67
C ASN A 23 22.00 19.90 2.97
N GLY A 24 21.39 18.98 3.72
CA GLY A 24 21.89 18.48 5.01
C GLY A 24 21.59 19.41 6.20
N THR A 25 21.01 20.58 5.96
CA THR A 25 20.60 21.51 7.01
C THR A 25 19.16 21.19 7.42
N VAL A 26 19.01 20.42 8.49
CA VAL A 26 17.70 20.03 9.01
C VAL A 26 17.09 21.18 9.80
N VAL A 27 15.88 21.58 9.45
CA VAL A 27 15.10 22.59 10.16
C VAL A 27 13.70 22.09 10.47
N THR A 28 13.05 22.71 11.45
CA THR A 28 11.62 22.51 11.76
C THR A 28 10.87 23.79 11.50
N GLN A 29 9.82 23.72 10.68
CA GLN A 29 8.96 24.85 10.36
C GLN A 29 7.51 24.52 10.73
N GLN A 30 6.83 25.50 11.32
CA GLN A 30 5.43 25.39 11.70
C GLN A 30 4.60 26.38 10.87
N PHE A 31 3.45 25.93 10.40
CA PHE A 31 2.53 26.71 9.61
C PHE A 31 1.11 26.55 10.15
N ASP A 32 0.36 27.64 10.14
CA ASP A 32 -1.07 27.60 10.45
C ASP A 32 -1.79 26.84 9.33
N LEU A 33 -2.79 26.05 9.72
CA LEU A 33 -3.69 25.39 8.77
C LEU A 33 -5.11 25.91 8.98
N ALA A 34 -5.80 26.14 7.86
CA ALA A 34 -7.26 26.20 7.87
C ALA A 34 -7.84 24.85 8.37
N GLU A 35 -9.12 24.85 8.73
CA GLU A 35 -9.80 23.63 9.19
C GLU A 35 -9.65 22.50 8.16
N LEU A 36 -9.07 21.39 8.61
CA LEU A 36 -8.80 20.20 7.80
C LEU A 36 -9.79 19.10 8.16
N THR A 37 -10.64 18.73 7.20
CA THR A 37 -11.59 17.61 7.35
C THR A 37 -11.15 16.36 6.58
N ARG A 38 -10.35 16.50 5.51
CA ARG A 38 -9.92 15.35 4.68
C ARG A 38 -8.46 15.49 4.29
N LEU A 39 -7.65 14.49 4.58
CA LEU A 39 -6.24 14.42 4.19
C LEU A 39 -6.03 13.32 3.14
N GLN A 40 -5.41 13.66 2.02
CA GLN A 40 -4.86 12.71 1.05
C GLN A 40 -3.33 12.81 1.05
N MET A 41 -2.66 11.70 1.33
CA MET A 41 -1.21 11.59 1.38
C MET A 41 -0.64 11.07 0.06
N GLU A 42 0.14 11.92 -0.60
CA GLU A 42 0.89 11.62 -1.82
C GLU A 42 2.40 11.94 -1.69
N LEU A 43 2.85 12.24 -0.46
CA LEU A 43 4.22 12.56 -0.11
C LEU A 43 4.91 11.38 0.56
N TYR A 44 6.16 11.09 0.16
CA TYR A 44 7.01 10.11 0.85
C TYR A 44 7.59 10.74 2.13
N ALA A 45 6.84 10.66 3.23
CA ALA A 45 7.20 11.22 4.53
C ALA A 45 6.63 10.39 5.69
N GLN A 46 7.24 10.53 6.87
CA GLN A 46 6.69 10.03 8.13
C GLN A 46 5.64 11.01 8.64
N VAL A 47 4.36 10.63 8.59
CA VAL A 47 3.26 11.54 8.95
C VAL A 47 2.50 11.03 10.17
N THR A 48 2.33 11.93 11.14
CA THR A 48 1.43 11.76 12.29
C THR A 48 0.38 12.87 12.26
N VAL A 49 -0.89 12.49 12.39
CA VAL A 49 -2.03 13.40 12.51
C VAL A 49 -2.63 13.25 13.90
N ASP A 50 -2.62 14.30 14.69
CA ASP A 50 -3.27 14.35 15.99
C ASP A 50 -4.66 14.97 15.84
N ALA A 51 -5.70 14.13 16.00
CA ALA A 51 -7.09 14.54 15.87
C ALA A 51 -7.62 15.31 17.09
N SER A 52 -6.78 15.58 18.10
CA SER A 52 -7.12 16.39 19.28
C SER A 52 -6.34 17.70 19.36
N ALA A 53 -5.26 17.84 18.60
CA ALA A 53 -4.44 19.04 18.58
C ALA A 53 -5.07 20.16 17.74
N GLU A 54 -4.72 21.41 18.04
CA GLU A 54 -5.15 22.59 17.28
C GLU A 54 -4.70 22.53 15.81
N SER A 55 -5.47 23.15 14.91
CA SER A 55 -5.17 23.15 13.49
C SER A 55 -3.80 23.75 13.18
N GLY A 56 -2.92 22.94 12.61
CA GLY A 56 -1.57 23.37 12.24
C GLY A 56 -0.75 22.23 11.63
N ILE A 57 0.36 22.58 11.00
CA ILE A 57 1.32 21.62 10.43
C ILE A 57 2.74 21.98 10.82
N THR A 58 3.47 20.98 11.30
CA THR A 58 4.88 21.07 11.64
C THR A 58 5.66 20.12 10.75
N ILE A 59 6.66 20.64 10.05
CA ILE A 59 7.48 19.91 9.08
C ILE A 59 8.93 19.97 9.51
N THR A 60 9.58 18.80 9.62
CA THR A 60 11.02 18.68 9.86
C THR A 60 11.70 17.99 8.68
N GLY A 61 12.73 18.62 8.11
CA GLY A 61 13.46 18.11 6.95
C GLY A 61 14.57 19.06 6.51
N ASP A 62 15.24 18.74 5.39
CA ASP A 62 16.23 19.64 4.79
C ASP A 62 15.59 20.99 4.42
N GLU A 63 16.21 22.09 4.82
CA GLU A 63 15.72 23.46 4.64
C GLU A 63 15.34 23.77 3.20
N ASN A 64 16.16 23.31 2.23
CA ASN A 64 15.93 23.59 0.81
C ASN A 64 14.79 22.75 0.20
N LEU A 65 14.31 21.72 0.89
CA LEU A 65 13.24 20.84 0.39
C LEU A 65 11.87 21.21 0.93
N ILE A 66 11.77 21.82 2.11
CA ILE A 66 10.48 22.22 2.70
C ILE A 66 9.66 23.11 1.74
N PRO A 67 10.23 24.11 1.04
CA PRO A 67 9.49 24.92 0.07
C PRO A 67 8.98 24.16 -1.17
N LEU A 68 9.51 22.96 -1.42
CA LEU A 68 9.07 22.09 -2.54
C LEU A 68 7.91 21.19 -2.15
N LEU A 69 7.58 21.12 -0.86
CA LEU A 69 6.35 20.49 -0.40
C LEU A 69 5.17 21.37 -0.81
N ASN A 70 4.10 20.72 -1.25
CA ASN A 70 2.93 21.40 -1.77
C ASN A 70 1.68 20.85 -1.09
N TYR A 71 0.94 21.76 -0.49
CA TYR A 71 -0.39 21.51 0.01
C TYR A 71 -1.19 22.81 -0.06
N ASP A 72 -2.49 22.67 -0.31
CA ASP A 72 -3.48 23.75 -0.26
C ASP A 72 -4.76 23.12 0.30
N ILE A 73 -5.48 23.85 1.15
CA ILE A 73 -6.74 23.38 1.73
C ILE A 73 -7.88 24.03 0.95
N ARG A 74 -8.63 23.21 0.22
CA ARG A 74 -9.85 23.63 -0.49
C ARG A 74 -11.02 22.80 -0.01
N ASP A 75 -12.08 23.45 0.45
CA ASP A 75 -13.27 22.79 1.00
C ASP A 75 -12.92 21.76 2.09
N GLY A 76 -11.98 22.14 2.97
CA GLY A 76 -11.46 21.30 4.05
C GLY A 76 -10.66 20.07 3.60
N ARG A 77 -10.35 19.94 2.30
CA ARG A 77 -9.52 18.86 1.76
C ARG A 77 -8.10 19.35 1.49
N MET A 78 -7.13 18.60 2.00
CA MET A 78 -5.70 18.76 1.74
C MET A 78 -5.19 17.58 0.93
N VAL A 79 -4.39 17.87 -0.10
CA VAL A 79 -3.52 16.88 -0.74
C VAL A 79 -2.08 17.25 -0.40
N LEU A 80 -1.41 16.42 0.41
CA LEU A 80 -0.01 16.63 0.78
C LEU A 80 0.90 15.90 -0.20
N GLN A 81 1.65 16.67 -0.98
CA GLN A 81 2.51 16.17 -2.07
C GLN A 81 3.78 17.02 -2.20
N GLN A 82 4.57 16.77 -3.23
CA GLN A 82 5.77 17.54 -3.60
C GLN A 82 5.64 18.08 -5.03
N ARG A 83 6.20 19.26 -5.31
CA ARG A 83 6.20 19.87 -6.66
C ARG A 83 7.20 19.22 -7.61
N GLU A 84 8.31 18.75 -7.04
CA GLU A 84 9.45 18.19 -7.76
C GLU A 84 9.89 16.89 -7.11
N TRP A 85 10.66 16.08 -7.84
CA TRP A 85 11.31 14.90 -7.25
C TRP A 85 12.38 15.35 -6.26
N ILE A 86 12.23 15.02 -4.99
CA ILE A 86 13.19 15.36 -3.93
C ILE A 86 13.95 14.13 -3.44
N GLN A 87 15.16 14.33 -2.93
CA GLN A 87 15.97 13.34 -2.23
C GLN A 87 16.47 13.94 -0.92
N PRO A 88 15.69 13.82 0.16
CA PRO A 88 16.09 14.36 1.45
C PRO A 88 17.28 13.57 2.02
N THR A 89 18.08 14.23 2.86
CA THR A 89 19.22 13.59 3.54
C THR A 89 18.77 12.65 4.66
N GLN A 90 17.55 12.86 5.16
CA GLN A 90 16.86 12.04 6.15
C GLN A 90 15.34 12.04 5.89
N PRO A 91 14.57 11.07 6.40
CA PRO A 91 13.12 11.06 6.22
C PRO A 91 12.46 12.38 6.68
N ILE A 92 11.61 12.97 5.83
CA ILE A 92 10.80 14.13 6.19
C ILE A 92 9.77 13.70 7.23
N GLN A 93 9.65 14.48 8.30
CA GLN A 93 8.66 14.25 9.37
C GLN A 93 7.60 15.33 9.30
N VAL A 94 6.33 14.93 9.35
CA VAL A 94 5.18 15.85 9.30
C VAL A 94 4.24 15.52 10.46
N THR A 95 3.97 16.52 11.30
CA THR A 95 2.93 16.45 12.33
C THR A 95 1.80 17.40 11.96
N ILE A 96 0.56 16.92 11.95
CA ILE A 96 -0.62 17.72 11.62
C ILE A 96 -1.58 17.68 12.81
N GLY A 97 -1.97 18.84 13.34
CA GLY A 97 -3.13 18.96 14.21
C GLY A 97 -4.38 19.17 13.38
N ALA A 98 -5.42 18.33 13.57
CA ALA A 98 -6.62 18.38 12.75
C ALA A 98 -7.86 17.89 13.52
N PRO A 99 -8.46 18.74 14.38
CA PRO A 99 -9.55 18.33 15.27
C PRO A 99 -10.85 18.02 14.52
N ALA A 100 -11.02 18.57 13.31
CA ALA A 100 -12.16 18.33 12.44
C ALA A 100 -11.97 17.15 11.46
N LEU A 101 -10.82 16.44 11.50
CA LEU A 101 -10.49 15.41 10.51
C LEU A 101 -11.49 14.25 10.51
N THR A 102 -12.13 14.02 9.38
CA THR A 102 -13.12 12.96 9.17
C THR A 102 -12.63 11.83 8.26
N SER A 103 -11.58 12.08 7.47
CA SER A 103 -11.09 11.13 6.48
C SER A 103 -9.59 11.23 6.26
N VAL A 104 -8.93 10.08 6.10
CA VAL A 104 -7.57 9.97 5.58
C VAL A 104 -7.51 9.00 4.40
N GLU A 105 -6.76 9.36 3.36
CA GLU A 105 -6.42 8.50 2.23
C GLU A 105 -4.90 8.44 2.03
N VAL A 106 -4.34 7.25 1.82
CA VAL A 106 -2.89 7.05 1.59
C VAL A 106 -2.65 6.43 0.22
N GLY A 107 -2.10 7.24 -0.69
CA GLY A 107 -1.78 6.89 -2.07
C GLY A 107 -0.34 6.44 -2.31
N VAL A 108 0.54 6.59 -1.32
CA VAL A 108 1.98 6.23 -1.38
C VAL A 108 2.30 5.00 -0.53
N HIS A 109 3.50 4.44 -0.67
CA HIS A 109 3.97 3.28 0.10
C HIS A 109 4.48 3.62 1.51
N GLU A 110 3.91 4.65 2.14
CA GLU A 110 4.27 5.10 3.49
C GLU A 110 3.19 4.77 4.52
N THR A 111 3.52 4.97 5.80
CA THR A 111 2.57 4.84 6.90
C THR A 111 2.13 6.22 7.40
N VAL A 112 0.83 6.43 7.49
CA VAL A 112 0.23 7.61 8.15
C VAL A 112 -0.40 7.16 9.46
N LYS A 113 0.01 7.78 10.56
CA LYS A 113 -0.59 7.56 11.90
C LYS A 113 -1.64 8.62 12.16
N VAL A 114 -2.85 8.23 12.55
CA VAL A 114 -3.89 9.13 13.04
C VAL A 114 -4.18 8.75 14.49
N ILE A 115 -3.88 9.66 15.40
CA ILE A 115 -3.97 9.42 16.85
C ILE A 115 -5.02 10.31 17.49
N ASN A 116 -5.45 9.93 18.70
CA ASN A 116 -6.39 10.68 19.52
C ASN A 116 -7.74 10.93 18.84
N LEU A 117 -8.21 9.99 18.01
CA LEU A 117 -9.55 10.06 17.44
C LEU A 117 -10.59 9.99 18.56
N ASN A 118 -11.60 10.88 18.50
CA ASN A 118 -12.76 10.84 19.38
C ASN A 118 -13.97 11.45 18.66
N ARG A 119 -14.71 10.61 17.92
CA ARG A 119 -15.75 11.09 16.98
C ARG A 119 -16.68 9.98 16.52
N ASP A 120 -17.85 10.34 16.03
CA ASP A 120 -18.84 9.35 15.60
C ASP A 120 -18.37 8.55 14.37
N ASP A 121 -17.96 9.24 13.31
CA ASP A 121 -17.58 8.61 12.05
C ASP A 121 -16.16 8.99 11.62
N PHE A 122 -15.43 7.99 11.11
CA PHE A 122 -14.13 8.18 10.47
C PHE A 122 -13.98 7.30 9.22
N ASN A 123 -13.34 7.83 8.18
CA ASN A 123 -13.04 7.11 6.94
C ASN A 123 -11.51 6.95 6.77
N ALA A 124 -11.04 5.72 6.72
CA ALA A 124 -9.65 5.39 6.48
C ALA A 124 -9.52 4.58 5.18
N ARG A 125 -8.76 5.11 4.23
CA ARG A 125 -8.56 4.50 2.91
C ARG A 125 -7.08 4.31 2.59
N ALA A 126 -6.65 3.06 2.54
CA ALA A 126 -5.26 2.68 2.25
C ALA A 126 -5.15 2.06 0.86
N LEU A 127 -4.78 2.87 -0.14
CA LEU A 127 -4.64 2.39 -1.51
C LEU A 127 -3.36 1.57 -1.69
N LEU A 128 -2.23 2.09 -1.21
CA LEU A 128 -0.91 1.45 -1.32
C LEU A 128 -0.21 1.29 0.03
N GLY A 129 -0.18 2.35 0.84
CA GLY A 129 0.53 2.39 2.11
C GLY A 129 -0.29 1.88 3.28
N LYS A 130 0.07 2.32 4.49
CA LYS A 130 -0.61 1.92 5.72
C LYS A 130 -1.24 3.12 6.41
N VAL A 131 -2.43 2.93 6.94
CA VAL A 131 -3.06 3.86 7.89
C VAL A 131 -3.09 3.18 9.26
N GLU A 132 -2.48 3.79 10.27
CA GLU A 132 -2.55 3.32 11.67
C GLU A 132 -3.46 4.26 12.47
N LEU A 133 -4.44 3.71 13.18
CA LEU A 133 -5.46 4.47 13.89
C LEU A 133 -5.40 4.19 15.40
N SER A 134 -5.55 5.24 16.21
CA SER A 134 -5.79 5.10 17.65
C SER A 134 -6.81 6.11 18.19
N GLY A 135 -7.46 5.73 19.29
CA GLY A 135 -8.52 6.51 19.94
C GLY A 135 -9.85 5.74 19.98
N GLN A 136 -10.96 6.45 19.84
CA GLN A 136 -12.31 5.90 19.84
C GLN A 136 -13.16 6.48 18.71
N VAL A 137 -13.93 5.62 18.04
CA VAL A 137 -14.97 6.03 17.09
C VAL A 137 -16.22 5.18 17.20
N THR A 138 -17.38 5.70 16.81
CA THR A 138 -18.61 4.89 16.75
C THR A 138 -18.57 3.97 15.52
N THR A 139 -18.28 4.55 14.35
CA THR A 139 -18.22 3.88 13.06
C THR A 139 -16.90 4.14 12.36
N LEU A 140 -16.22 3.08 11.95
CA LEU A 140 -15.05 3.15 11.06
C LEU A 140 -15.44 2.62 9.67
N ASN A 141 -15.27 3.46 8.65
CA ASN A 141 -15.26 3.01 7.26
C ASN A 141 -13.82 2.70 6.87
N ALA A 142 -13.44 1.42 6.80
CA ALA A 142 -12.09 0.97 6.50
C ALA A 142 -12.01 0.39 5.09
N SER A 143 -11.27 1.06 4.21
CA SER A 143 -11.08 0.64 2.83
C SER A 143 -9.62 0.35 2.54
N ALA A 144 -9.34 -0.75 1.84
CA ALA A 144 -7.98 -1.09 1.42
C ALA A 144 -7.97 -1.71 0.02
N GLU A 145 -7.00 -1.30 -0.81
CA GLU A 145 -6.76 -1.91 -2.12
C GLU A 145 -5.55 -2.83 -2.07
N ARG A 146 -4.33 -2.27 -2.11
CA ARG A 146 -3.06 -2.99 -1.92
C ARG A 146 -2.31 -2.56 -0.65
N GLY A 147 -2.84 -1.55 0.03
CA GLY A 147 -2.35 -1.07 1.32
C GLY A 147 -2.99 -1.79 2.51
N GLY A 148 -2.91 -1.16 3.69
CA GLY A 148 -3.58 -1.68 4.86
C GLY A 148 -4.05 -0.63 5.86
N VAL A 149 -5.07 -1.00 6.63
CA VAL A 149 -5.60 -0.21 7.73
C VAL A 149 -5.37 -1.01 9.02
N ASP A 150 -4.68 -0.41 9.98
CA ASP A 150 -4.41 -1.00 11.29
C ASP A 150 -5.15 -0.19 12.35
N ALA A 151 -6.29 -0.72 12.76
CA ALA A 151 -7.17 -0.19 13.78
C ALA A 151 -7.11 -1.04 15.06
N ARG A 152 -5.99 -1.72 15.33
CA ARG A 152 -5.82 -2.52 16.56
C ARG A 152 -5.84 -1.69 17.83
N ASN A 153 -5.42 -0.42 17.74
CA ASN A 153 -5.41 0.53 18.85
C ASN A 153 -6.62 1.48 18.85
N LEU A 154 -7.67 1.17 18.07
CA LEU A 154 -8.87 1.98 17.94
C LEU A 154 -10.05 1.21 18.56
N GLN A 155 -10.73 1.83 19.53
CA GLN A 155 -12.00 1.33 20.04
C GLN A 155 -13.11 1.70 19.06
N VAL A 156 -13.86 0.71 18.58
CA VAL A 156 -14.90 0.94 17.56
C VAL A 156 -16.14 0.10 17.83
N GLN A 157 -17.34 0.64 17.59
CA GLN A 157 -18.56 -0.16 17.70
C GLN A 157 -18.79 -0.95 16.40
N THR A 158 -18.83 -0.24 15.27
CA THR A 158 -19.07 -0.84 13.95
C THR A 158 -17.94 -0.53 12.99
N VAL A 159 -17.41 -1.56 12.33
CA VAL A 159 -16.49 -1.40 11.21
C VAL A 159 -17.18 -1.83 9.91
N ASP A 160 -17.24 -0.94 8.94
CA ASP A 160 -17.61 -1.27 7.57
C ASP A 160 -16.33 -1.43 6.73
N VAL A 161 -16.05 -2.66 6.31
CA VAL A 161 -14.87 -3.00 5.51
C VAL A 161 -15.20 -3.01 4.02
N ASN A 162 -14.35 -2.39 3.21
CA ASN A 162 -14.46 -2.43 1.76
C ASN A 162 -13.11 -2.69 1.10
N MET A 163 -12.92 -3.91 0.59
CA MET A 163 -11.64 -4.35 0.03
C MET A 163 -11.78 -4.85 -1.39
N TRP A 164 -10.92 -4.35 -2.28
CA TRP A 164 -11.03 -4.58 -3.73
C TRP A 164 -9.87 -5.41 -4.31
N ASP A 165 -8.74 -5.49 -3.62
CA ASP A 165 -7.58 -6.31 -3.99
C ASP A 165 -6.87 -6.84 -2.71
N ALA A 166 -5.60 -7.24 -2.83
CA ALA A 166 -4.79 -7.93 -1.84
C ALA A 166 -4.34 -7.11 -0.60
N GLY A 167 -5.15 -6.17 -0.13
CA GLY A 167 -4.89 -5.35 1.06
C GLY A 167 -5.09 -6.11 2.36
N LEU A 168 -4.78 -5.45 3.49
CA LEU A 168 -4.96 -6.00 4.84
C LEU A 168 -5.64 -4.98 5.77
N ILE A 169 -6.72 -5.38 6.43
CA ILE A 169 -7.35 -4.60 7.49
C ILE A 169 -7.22 -5.38 8.81
N GLN A 170 -6.60 -4.76 9.81
CA GLN A 170 -6.47 -5.33 11.17
C GLN A 170 -7.32 -4.52 12.13
N ILE A 171 -8.17 -5.19 12.90
CA ILE A 171 -9.17 -4.57 13.77
C ILE A 171 -8.94 -5.08 15.19
N GLY A 172 -8.88 -4.17 16.16
CA GLY A 172 -8.82 -4.51 17.57
C GLY A 172 -10.20 -4.82 18.13
N GLU A 173 -10.64 -4.01 19.09
CA GLU A 173 -11.94 -4.15 19.72
C GLU A 173 -13.06 -3.58 18.83
N ALA A 174 -13.89 -4.47 18.28
CA ALA A 174 -15.11 -4.14 17.55
C ALA A 174 -16.31 -4.93 18.06
N GLN A 175 -17.50 -4.32 18.08
CA GLN A 175 -18.74 -5.07 18.36
C GLN A 175 -19.28 -5.76 17.11
N LYS A 176 -19.15 -5.10 15.96
CA LYS A 176 -19.69 -5.56 14.68
C LYS A 176 -18.77 -5.22 13.51
N ILE A 177 -18.60 -6.17 12.60
CA ILE A 177 -17.91 -5.96 11.33
C ILE A 177 -18.86 -6.32 10.19
N THR A 178 -19.06 -5.40 9.25
CA THR A 178 -19.87 -5.59 8.04
C THR A 178 -19.08 -5.22 6.80
N GLY A 179 -19.62 -5.51 5.62
CA GLY A 179 -19.10 -4.97 4.37
C GLY A 179 -18.75 -6.04 3.34
N LEU A 180 -17.79 -5.73 2.48
CA LEU A 180 -17.42 -6.54 1.32
C LEU A 180 -15.90 -6.71 1.25
N VAL A 181 -15.46 -7.97 1.17
CA VAL A 181 -14.06 -8.31 0.94
C VAL A 181 -13.95 -9.10 -0.36
N GLN A 182 -13.25 -8.54 -1.33
CA GLN A 182 -13.06 -9.12 -2.64
C GLN A 182 -11.62 -9.57 -2.87
N GLN A 183 -11.43 -10.44 -3.87
CA GLN A 183 -10.11 -10.91 -4.30
C GLN A 183 -9.30 -11.47 -3.12
N ALA A 184 -8.00 -11.21 -3.05
CA ALA A 184 -7.12 -11.69 -2.00
C ALA A 184 -7.08 -10.78 -0.75
N GLY A 185 -8.11 -9.96 -0.53
CA GLY A 185 -8.20 -9.09 0.65
C GLY A 185 -8.32 -9.88 1.95
N GLN A 186 -7.66 -9.38 3.00
CA GLN A 186 -7.65 -10.01 4.32
C GLN A 186 -8.14 -9.04 5.41
N VAL A 187 -9.07 -9.50 6.23
CA VAL A 187 -9.48 -8.85 7.47
C VAL A 187 -9.10 -9.76 8.63
N VAL A 188 -8.37 -9.21 9.61
CA VAL A 188 -8.04 -9.89 10.87
C VAL A 188 -8.64 -9.09 12.02
N TYR A 189 -9.35 -9.74 12.94
CA TYR A 189 -9.98 -9.09 14.09
C TYR A 189 -9.65 -9.79 15.41
N ALA A 190 -9.53 -9.04 16.50
CA ALA A 190 -9.01 -9.59 17.76
C ALA A 190 -9.97 -10.55 18.47
N ASN A 191 -11.24 -10.17 18.62
CA ASN A 191 -12.16 -10.82 19.56
C ASN A 191 -13.16 -11.76 18.88
N ASP A 192 -13.28 -13.00 19.37
CA ASP A 192 -14.23 -14.00 18.86
C ASP A 192 -15.70 -13.61 19.10
N ASP A 193 -15.99 -12.75 20.09
CA ASP A 193 -17.33 -12.22 20.36
C ASP A 193 -17.79 -11.16 19.33
N THR A 194 -16.92 -10.75 18.41
CA THR A 194 -17.24 -9.77 17.36
C THR A 194 -18.29 -10.32 16.41
N ARG A 195 -19.39 -9.59 16.20
CA ARG A 195 -20.43 -9.99 15.23
C ARG A 195 -19.97 -9.70 13.81
N VAL A 196 -19.57 -10.73 13.07
CA VAL A 196 -19.11 -10.61 11.68
C VAL A 196 -20.22 -10.94 10.68
N SER A 197 -20.56 -9.97 9.82
CA SER A 197 -21.51 -10.11 8.71
C SER A 197 -20.91 -9.52 7.43
N VAL A 198 -19.82 -10.13 6.97
CA VAL A 198 -19.04 -9.69 5.81
C VAL A 198 -19.30 -10.59 4.60
N ARG A 199 -19.56 -9.99 3.44
CA ARG A 199 -19.64 -10.72 2.17
C ARG A 199 -18.23 -10.96 1.63
N LYS A 200 -17.87 -12.23 1.42
CA LYS A 200 -16.58 -12.64 0.85
C LYS A 200 -16.73 -13.04 -0.63
N GLN A 201 -15.80 -12.63 -1.49
CA GLN A 201 -15.61 -13.23 -2.82
C GLN A 201 -14.44 -14.22 -2.82
N GLN A 202 -14.22 -14.90 -3.95
CA GLN A 202 -13.18 -15.93 -4.06
C GLN A 202 -11.79 -15.35 -3.74
N GLY A 203 -11.10 -16.00 -2.79
CA GLY A 203 -9.76 -15.61 -2.32
C GLY A 203 -9.74 -14.73 -1.07
N ALA A 204 -10.90 -14.21 -0.65
CA ALA A 204 -10.99 -13.29 0.47
C ALA A 204 -10.93 -14.03 1.81
N SER A 205 -10.28 -13.42 2.79
CA SER A 205 -10.15 -13.96 4.14
C SER A 205 -10.66 -12.98 5.19
N VAL A 206 -11.46 -13.47 6.12
CA VAL A 206 -11.95 -12.73 7.28
C VAL A 206 -11.89 -13.71 8.44
N LEU A 207 -10.94 -13.49 9.35
CA LEU A 207 -10.56 -14.44 10.40
C LEU A 207 -10.29 -13.70 11.70
N SER A 208 -10.61 -14.31 12.83
CA SER A 208 -10.15 -13.81 14.12
C SER A 208 -8.66 -14.10 14.30
N GLU A 209 -8.00 -13.40 15.22
CA GLU A 209 -6.60 -13.68 15.58
C GLU A 209 -6.43 -15.12 16.10
N ALA A 210 -7.42 -15.67 16.79
CA ALA A 210 -7.43 -17.06 17.24
C ALA A 210 -7.49 -18.04 16.05
N GLU A 211 -8.35 -17.77 15.05
CA GLU A 211 -8.40 -18.56 13.81
C GLU A 211 -7.08 -18.50 13.03
N VAL A 212 -6.44 -17.33 12.97
CA VAL A 212 -5.11 -17.17 12.36
C VAL A 212 -4.06 -17.97 13.13
N ALA A 213 -4.07 -17.94 14.46
CA ALA A 213 -3.10 -18.66 15.28
C ALA A 213 -3.24 -20.20 15.21
N GLN A 214 -4.43 -20.70 14.89
CA GLN A 214 -4.69 -22.13 14.69
C GLN A 214 -4.29 -22.63 13.30
N GLN A 215 -4.06 -21.72 12.34
CA GLN A 215 -3.55 -22.13 11.04
C GLN A 215 -2.14 -22.71 11.21
N PRO A 216 -1.80 -23.79 10.48
CA PRO A 216 -0.43 -24.26 10.43
C PRO A 216 0.47 -23.06 10.10
N LEU A 217 1.59 -22.92 10.81
CA LEU A 217 2.60 -21.95 10.44
C LEU A 217 3.08 -22.30 9.03
N GLU A 218 2.48 -21.67 8.02
CA GLU A 218 2.92 -21.81 6.65
C GLU A 218 4.33 -21.19 6.59
N ASP A 219 5.31 -22.01 6.21
CA ASP A 219 6.66 -21.50 5.95
C ASP A 219 6.56 -20.54 4.77
N HIS A 220 6.52 -19.24 5.05
CA HIS A 220 6.44 -18.17 4.05
C HIS A 220 7.80 -17.57 3.74
N ARG A 221 8.91 -18.24 4.12
CA ARG A 221 10.24 -17.73 3.79
C ARG A 221 10.40 -17.53 2.29
N PHE A 222 11.17 -16.52 1.94
CA PHE A 222 11.57 -16.24 0.58
C PHE A 222 12.52 -17.33 0.09
N ILE A 223 12.28 -17.82 -1.12
CA ILE A 223 13.13 -18.80 -1.78
C ILE A 223 13.55 -18.28 -3.16
N GLN A 224 14.78 -18.60 -3.53
CA GLN A 224 15.33 -18.25 -4.83
C GLN A 224 15.08 -19.38 -5.82
N PHE A 225 14.57 -19.06 -7.00
CA PHE A 225 14.31 -20.03 -8.06
C PHE A 225 14.25 -19.34 -9.44
N GLN A 226 14.17 -20.14 -10.50
CA GLN A 226 14.05 -19.64 -11.87
C GLN A 226 12.66 -19.88 -12.42
N LEU A 227 11.93 -18.82 -12.74
CA LEU A 227 10.62 -18.93 -13.38
C LEU A 227 10.76 -18.95 -14.90
N ARG A 228 10.18 -19.96 -15.56
CA ARG A 228 10.23 -20.13 -17.02
C ARG A 228 8.84 -20.09 -17.65
N ASN A 229 8.68 -19.23 -18.66
CA ASN A 229 7.56 -19.32 -19.59
C ASN A 229 7.83 -20.42 -20.61
N ASN A 230 7.30 -21.62 -20.36
CA ASN A 230 7.41 -22.76 -21.27
C ASN A 230 6.33 -22.78 -22.37
N SER A 231 5.57 -21.69 -22.56
CA SER A 231 4.66 -21.54 -23.70
C SER A 231 5.34 -20.90 -24.92
N GLY A 232 4.74 -21.08 -26.09
CA GLY A 232 5.17 -20.46 -27.35
C GLY A 232 4.71 -19.00 -27.54
N LYS A 233 4.11 -18.36 -26.52
CA LYS A 233 3.54 -17.01 -26.63
C LYS A 233 4.09 -16.10 -25.53
N ARG A 234 4.14 -14.79 -25.81
CA ARG A 234 4.38 -13.78 -24.78
C ARG A 234 3.15 -13.72 -23.88
N ILE A 235 3.37 -13.71 -22.58
CA ILE A 235 2.32 -13.68 -21.56
C ILE A 235 2.50 -12.50 -20.62
N HIS A 236 1.38 -12.02 -20.07
CA HIS A 236 1.36 -11.09 -18.94
C HIS A 236 0.98 -11.87 -17.69
N CYS A 237 1.87 -11.86 -16.71
CA CYS A 237 1.67 -12.52 -15.44
C CYS A 237 1.37 -11.51 -14.34
N TYR A 238 0.70 -11.97 -13.30
CA TYR A 238 0.53 -11.29 -12.03
C TYR A 238 0.93 -12.27 -10.93
N VAL A 239 1.79 -11.86 -10.00
CA VAL A 239 2.13 -12.66 -8.81
C VAL A 239 1.46 -12.04 -7.60
N SER A 240 0.96 -12.88 -6.70
CA SER A 240 0.61 -12.49 -5.33
C SER A 240 1.08 -13.55 -4.36
N GLY A 241 1.87 -13.14 -3.36
CA GLY A 241 2.40 -14.03 -2.34
C GLY A 241 2.29 -13.46 -0.93
N PRO A 242 2.26 -14.32 0.10
CA PRO A 242 2.34 -13.90 1.50
C PRO A 242 3.71 -13.28 1.82
N LYS A 243 3.85 -12.57 2.94
CA LYS A 243 5.15 -12.17 3.48
C LYS A 243 5.38 -12.87 4.83
N PRO A 244 6.64 -13.19 5.21
CA PRO A 244 6.95 -13.87 6.48
C PRO A 244 6.39 -13.17 7.73
N GLN A 245 6.28 -11.85 7.72
CA GLN A 245 5.80 -11.04 8.84
C GLN A 245 4.32 -10.64 8.70
N GLY A 246 3.57 -11.30 7.82
CA GLY A 246 2.17 -10.97 7.52
C GLY A 246 1.98 -10.03 6.32
N GLY A 247 0.74 -9.94 5.83
CA GLY A 247 0.39 -9.22 4.60
C GLY A 247 0.80 -9.96 3.32
N ARG A 248 0.68 -9.28 2.18
CA ARG A 248 0.98 -9.85 0.85
C ARG A 248 1.85 -8.90 0.02
N PHE A 249 2.58 -9.43 -0.94
CA PHE A 249 3.13 -8.66 -2.05
C PHE A 249 2.39 -9.02 -3.34
N SER A 250 2.36 -8.10 -4.29
CA SER A 250 1.87 -8.40 -5.63
C SER A 250 2.41 -7.45 -6.68
N TYR A 251 2.56 -7.94 -7.92
CA TYR A 251 2.89 -7.10 -9.07
C TYR A 251 2.64 -7.83 -10.40
N GLY A 252 2.48 -7.07 -11.47
CA GLY A 252 2.40 -7.56 -12.83
C GLY A 252 3.77 -7.60 -13.52
N PHE A 253 3.99 -8.58 -14.40
CA PHE A 253 5.21 -8.64 -15.21
C PHE A 253 4.99 -9.42 -16.53
N PRO A 254 5.58 -8.99 -17.65
CA PRO A 254 5.54 -9.75 -18.89
C PRO A 254 6.62 -10.84 -18.93
N MET A 255 6.36 -11.93 -19.63
CA MET A 255 7.36 -12.94 -19.99
C MET A 255 7.28 -13.30 -21.47
N ASN A 256 8.43 -13.25 -22.17
CA ASN A 256 8.53 -13.67 -23.57
C ASN A 256 8.48 -15.21 -23.69
N PRO A 257 8.17 -15.77 -24.88
CA PRO A 257 8.23 -17.22 -25.11
C PRO A 257 9.60 -17.77 -24.73
N GLY A 258 9.64 -18.87 -23.96
CA GLY A 258 10.88 -19.51 -23.54
C GLY A 258 11.72 -18.74 -22.50
N GLN A 259 11.32 -17.51 -22.12
CA GLN A 259 12.09 -16.69 -21.20
C GLN A 259 12.15 -17.33 -19.80
N THR A 260 13.34 -17.29 -19.21
CA THR A 260 13.59 -17.62 -17.79
C THR A 260 14.00 -16.35 -17.04
N ARG A 261 13.55 -16.19 -15.80
CA ARG A 261 13.97 -15.10 -14.90
C ARG A 261 14.21 -15.63 -13.50
N ASP A 262 15.29 -15.16 -12.88
CA ASP A 262 15.52 -15.38 -11.45
C ASP A 262 14.46 -14.63 -10.64
N LYS A 263 13.94 -15.29 -9.61
CA LYS A 263 12.91 -14.79 -8.71
C LYS A 263 13.26 -15.11 -7.27
N ASP A 264 12.83 -14.20 -6.41
CA ASP A 264 12.92 -14.33 -4.97
C ASP A 264 11.52 -14.03 -4.42
N TRP A 265 10.75 -15.09 -4.17
CA TRP A 265 9.36 -15.01 -3.72
C TRP A 265 9.15 -15.93 -2.53
N SER A 266 8.19 -15.59 -1.69
CA SER A 266 7.77 -16.45 -0.58
C SER A 266 7.16 -17.76 -1.10
N ILE A 267 7.35 -18.84 -0.35
CA ILE A 267 6.55 -20.06 -0.50
C ILE A 267 5.05 -19.71 -0.33
N GLY A 268 4.20 -20.37 -1.12
CA GLY A 268 2.77 -20.06 -1.24
C GLY A 268 2.44 -18.92 -2.24
N SER A 269 3.45 -18.35 -2.90
CA SER A 269 3.23 -17.34 -3.94
C SER A 269 2.49 -17.91 -5.14
N LYS A 270 1.41 -17.25 -5.57
CA LYS A 270 0.58 -17.67 -6.69
C LYS A 270 0.87 -16.81 -7.91
N VAL A 271 1.14 -17.47 -9.03
CA VAL A 271 1.39 -16.83 -10.33
C VAL A 271 0.18 -17.04 -11.23
N TYR A 272 -0.36 -15.94 -11.74
CA TYR A 272 -1.56 -15.90 -12.57
C TYR A 272 -1.24 -15.40 -13.97
N LEU A 273 -1.89 -15.97 -14.99
CA LEU A 273 -2.01 -15.40 -16.32
C LEU A 273 -3.08 -14.30 -16.30
N VAL A 274 -2.77 -13.14 -16.87
CA VAL A 274 -3.71 -12.02 -17.02
C VAL A 274 -4.22 -11.97 -18.46
N SER A 275 -5.54 -11.96 -18.64
CA SER A 275 -6.17 -11.83 -19.96
C SER A 275 -6.21 -10.36 -20.42
N ALA A 276 -6.54 -10.14 -21.70
CA ALA A 276 -6.68 -8.80 -22.26
C ALA A 276 -7.75 -7.94 -21.56
N ILE A 277 -8.76 -8.59 -20.97
CA ILE A 277 -9.83 -7.94 -20.20
C ILE A 277 -9.58 -7.95 -18.68
N GLY A 278 -8.36 -8.28 -18.24
CA GLY A 278 -7.94 -8.21 -16.84
C GLY A 278 -8.29 -9.40 -15.96
N THR A 279 -8.94 -10.44 -16.49
CA THR A 279 -9.24 -11.66 -15.71
C THR A 279 -7.96 -12.44 -15.41
N ARG A 280 -7.87 -13.03 -14.21
CA ARG A 280 -6.70 -13.76 -13.72
C ARG A 280 -6.96 -15.28 -13.70
N LYS A 281 -6.08 -16.09 -14.30
CA LYS A 281 -6.10 -17.57 -14.24
C LYS A 281 -4.84 -18.08 -13.55
N LEU A 282 -4.97 -18.87 -12.49
CA LEU A 282 -3.82 -19.46 -11.80
C LEU A 282 -3.01 -20.36 -12.76
N LEU A 283 -1.70 -20.16 -12.80
CA LEU A 283 -0.74 -20.96 -13.56
C LEU A 283 0.04 -21.90 -12.63
N TYR A 284 0.55 -21.37 -11.52
CA TYR A 284 1.40 -22.12 -10.61
C TYR A 284 1.39 -21.52 -9.19
N GLU A 285 1.65 -22.35 -8.19
CA GLU A 285 1.83 -21.97 -6.79
C GLU A 285 3.21 -22.42 -6.33
N ILE A 286 4.01 -21.47 -5.84
CA ILE A 286 5.40 -21.70 -5.41
C ILE A 286 5.43 -22.51 -4.13
N LYS A 287 6.29 -23.52 -4.09
CA LYS A 287 6.46 -24.45 -2.98
C LYS A 287 7.89 -24.45 -2.47
N ALA A 288 8.12 -24.97 -1.26
CA ALA A 288 9.46 -25.13 -0.69
C ALA A 288 10.41 -25.93 -1.60
N GLU A 289 9.90 -26.94 -2.31
CA GLU A 289 10.67 -27.79 -3.24
C GLU A 289 11.16 -27.06 -4.50
N ASP A 290 10.64 -25.86 -4.79
CA ASP A 290 11.09 -25.06 -5.95
C ASP A 290 12.43 -24.34 -5.69
N GLU A 291 12.94 -24.34 -4.47
CA GLU A 291 14.19 -23.67 -4.10
C GLU A 291 15.37 -24.19 -4.96
N GLY A 292 16.01 -23.26 -5.68
CA GLY A 292 17.09 -23.55 -6.64
C GLY A 292 16.64 -24.21 -7.95
N GLN A 293 15.33 -24.41 -8.18
CA GLN A 293 14.81 -25.12 -9.34
C GLN A 293 14.35 -24.20 -10.48
N VAL A 294 14.14 -24.78 -11.66
CA VAL A 294 13.47 -24.12 -12.79
C VAL A 294 11.98 -24.46 -12.79
N VAL A 295 11.17 -23.52 -12.31
CA VAL A 295 9.71 -23.61 -12.27
C VAL A 295 9.12 -23.29 -13.64
N LYS A 296 8.42 -24.26 -14.24
CA LYS A 296 7.67 -24.06 -15.48
C LYS A 296 6.26 -23.56 -15.18
N LEU A 297 5.86 -22.48 -15.83
CA LEU A 297 4.54 -21.85 -15.61
C LEU A 297 3.35 -22.71 -16.03
N TYR A 298 3.50 -23.50 -17.08
CA TYR A 298 2.48 -24.44 -17.53
C TYR A 298 2.92 -25.84 -17.14
N GLN A 299 2.19 -26.44 -16.20
CA GLN A 299 2.32 -27.85 -15.89
C GLN A 299 1.69 -28.64 -17.05
N ASN A 300 2.46 -29.53 -17.67
CA ASN A 300 1.98 -30.41 -18.73
C ASN A 300 1.14 -31.55 -18.15
#